data_AF-A0A6I1Z7G1-F1
#
_entry.id   AF-A0A6I1Z7G1-F1
#
_cell.length_a   1.000
_cell.length_b   1.000
_cell.length_c   1.000
_cell.angle_alpha   90.00
_cell.angle_beta   90.00
_cell.angle_gamma   90.00
#
_symmetry.space_group_name_H-M   'P 1'
#
loop_
_entity.id
_entity.type
_entity.pdbx_description
1 polymer ?
#
loop_
_entity_poly.entity_id
_entity_poly.type
_entity_poly.pdbx_seq_one_letter_code
_entity_poly.pdbx_strand_id
1 'polypeptide(L)'
;MMGKSEAVETVEIMAHKGQLDGSLLEMRDIHQEGMARYRQQQWDQARKTFEESERLEEVFPKRPNTPSRVYVERCDYFKANPPGDDWDGSWTLTAK
;
A
#
# COMPACT_ATOMS: atom_id res chain seq x y z
N MET A 1 23.92 -10.57 -15.83
CA MET A 1 23.33 -11.09 -14.59
C MET A 1 21.87 -10.63 -14.60
N MET A 2 20.94 -11.53 -14.95
CA MET A 2 19.51 -11.18 -15.03
C MET A 2 18.99 -11.18 -13.59
N GLY A 3 18.99 -10.00 -12.95
CA GLY A 3 18.42 -9.84 -11.62
C GLY A 3 16.92 -10.06 -11.71
N LYS A 4 16.44 -11.17 -11.18
CA LYS A 4 15.00 -11.38 -10.98
C LYS A 4 14.54 -10.36 -9.93
N SER A 5 13.96 -9.26 -10.37
CA SER A 5 13.20 -8.35 -9.51
C SER A 5 11.84 -8.99 -9.23
N GLU A 6 11.83 -10.13 -8.53
CA GLU A 6 10.56 -10.66 -8.01
C GLU A 6 10.11 -9.69 -6.91
N ALA A 7 8.99 -9.01 -7.16
CA ALA A 7 8.37 -8.15 -6.16
C ALA A 7 8.04 -8.99 -4.93
N VAL A 8 8.67 -8.70 -3.81
CA VAL A 8 8.37 -9.36 -2.53
C VAL A 8 7.12 -8.71 -1.96
N GLU A 9 6.08 -9.51 -1.72
CA GLU A 9 4.90 -9.05 -0.99
C GLU A 9 5.29 -8.82 0.47
N THR A 10 5.27 -7.56 0.91
CA THR A 10 5.48 -7.22 2.32
C THR A 10 4.22 -7.57 3.10
N VAL A 11 4.32 -8.55 3.98
CA VAL A 11 3.26 -8.90 4.93
C VAL A 11 3.51 -8.23 6.28
N GLU A 12 2.48 -7.62 6.86
CA GLU A 12 2.53 -7.08 8.22
C GLU A 12 1.79 -8.00 9.19
N ILE A 13 2.45 -8.37 10.28
CA ILE A 13 1.83 -9.09 11.39
C ILE A 13 1.08 -8.08 12.24
N MET A 14 -0.24 -8.04 12.10
CA MET A 14 -1.10 -7.07 12.81
C MET A 14 -1.46 -7.49 14.24
N ALA A 15 -1.74 -8.78 14.48
CA ALA A 15 -2.04 -9.31 15.82
C ALA A 15 -1.94 -10.84 15.86
N HIS A 16 -1.98 -11.40 17.07
CA HIS A 16 -2.27 -12.82 17.25
C HIS A 16 -3.72 -13.14 16.85
N LYS A 17 -3.97 -14.40 16.45
CA LYS A 17 -5.29 -14.87 16.03
C LYS A 17 -6.33 -14.60 17.14
N GLY A 18 -7.37 -13.83 16.81
CA GLY A 18 -8.46 -13.48 17.72
C GLY A 18 -8.19 -12.27 18.63
N GLN A 19 -7.08 -11.54 18.41
CA GLN A 19 -6.72 -10.33 19.16
C GLN A 19 -6.67 -9.07 18.30
N LEU A 20 -7.19 -9.12 17.06
CA LEU A 20 -7.42 -7.90 16.28
C LEU A 20 -8.61 -7.15 16.89
N ASP A 21 -8.37 -5.91 17.33
CA ASP A 21 -9.45 -5.02 17.73
C ASP A 21 -10.29 -4.55 16.53
N GLY A 22 -11.44 -3.93 16.81
CA GLY A 22 -12.37 -3.48 15.77
C GLY A 22 -11.75 -2.46 14.81
N SER A 23 -10.92 -1.55 15.34
CA SER A 23 -10.22 -0.52 14.55
C SER A 23 -9.19 -1.12 13.60
N LEU A 24 -8.44 -2.14 14.02
CA LEU A 24 -7.47 -2.84 13.19
C LEU A 24 -8.15 -3.68 12.11
N LEU A 25 -9.33 -4.25 12.38
CA LEU A 25 -10.14 -4.92 11.35
C LEU A 25 -10.64 -3.95 10.29
N GLU A 26 -11.17 -2.79 10.72
CA GLU A 26 -11.62 -1.72 9.83
C GLU A 26 -10.46 -1.19 8.97
N MET A 27 -9.34 -0.87 9.61
CA MET A 27 -8.10 -0.44 8.95
C MET A 27 -7.66 -1.45 7.88
N ARG A 28 -7.63 -2.75 8.21
CA ARG A 28 -7.28 -3.82 7.27
C ARG A 28 -8.22 -3.82 6.06
N ASP A 29 -9.53 -3.72 6.28
CA ASP A 29 -10.52 -3.82 5.21
C ASP A 29 -10.42 -2.61 4.27
N ILE A 30 -10.23 -1.41 4.82
CA ILE A 30 -9.99 -0.18 4.05
C ILE A 30 -8.68 -0.30 3.27
N HIS A 31 -7.60 -0.77 3.89
CA HIS A 31 -6.32 -0.98 3.20
C HIS A 31 -6.46 -1.96 2.02
N GLN A 32 -7.20 -3.06 2.20
CA GLN A 32 -7.45 -4.04 1.14
C GLN A 32 -8.27 -3.45 -0.01
N GLU A 33 -9.23 -2.58 0.28
CA GLU A 33 -9.96 -1.81 -0.73
C GLU A 33 -9.00 -0.88 -1.50
N GLY A 34 -8.11 -0.18 -0.79
CA GLY A 34 -7.08 0.67 -1.39
C GLY A 34 -6.20 -0.12 -2.36
N MET A 35 -5.78 -1.32 -1.98
CA MET A 35 -5.00 -2.23 -2.82
C MET A 35 -5.77 -2.71 -4.06
N ALA A 36 -7.08 -2.98 -3.93
CA ALA A 36 -7.91 -3.35 -5.07
C ALA A 36 -8.02 -2.21 -6.09
N ARG A 37 -8.15 -0.96 -5.63
CA ARG A 37 -8.18 0.25 -6.47
C ARG A 37 -6.82 0.55 -7.09
N TYR A 38 -5.75 0.39 -6.31
CA TYR A 38 -4.36 0.56 -6.75
C TYR A 38 -4.03 -0.35 -7.94
N ARG A 39 -4.36 -1.65 -7.85
CA ARG A 39 -4.19 -2.60 -8.96
C ARG A 39 -5.04 -2.29 -10.18
N GLN A 40 -6.14 -1.57 -10.02
CA GLN A 40 -6.99 -1.08 -11.12
C GLN A 40 -6.53 0.27 -11.67
N GLN A 41 -5.38 0.79 -11.22
CA GLN A 41 -4.84 2.10 -11.60
C GLN A 41 -5.79 3.28 -11.28
N GLN A 42 -6.71 3.10 -10.32
CA GLN A 42 -7.63 4.13 -9.85
C GLN A 42 -6.94 5.03 -8.81
N TRP A 43 -5.88 5.74 -9.22
CA TRP A 43 -4.93 6.38 -8.30
C TRP A 43 -5.58 7.35 -7.31
N ASP A 44 -6.52 8.18 -7.76
CA ASP A 44 -7.19 9.16 -6.91
C ASP A 44 -8.08 8.50 -5.85
N GLN A 45 -8.77 7.42 -6.21
CA GLN A 45 -9.60 6.66 -5.28
C GLN A 45 -8.74 5.84 -4.33
N ALA A 46 -7.72 5.14 -4.85
CA ALA A 46 -6.77 4.37 -4.06
C ALA A 46 -6.08 5.24 -3.01
N ARG A 47 -5.57 6.41 -3.41
CA ARG A 47 -4.93 7.38 -2.52
C ARG A 47 -5.84 7.79 -1.35
N LYS A 48 -7.09 8.15 -1.64
CA LYS A 48 -8.07 8.54 -0.61
C LYS A 48 -8.36 7.40 0.37
N THR A 49 -8.51 6.18 -0.15
CA THR A 49 -8.73 4.99 0.68
C THR A 49 -7.51 4.69 1.56
N PHE A 50 -6.29 4.84 1.05
CA PHE A 50 -5.09 4.71 1.89
C PHE A 50 -4.97 5.81 2.94
N GLU A 51 -5.32 7.07 2.64
CA GLU A 51 -5.38 8.14 3.67
C GLU A 51 -6.44 7.88 4.75
N GLU A 52 -7.47 7.11 4.45
CA GLU A 52 -8.44 6.64 5.44
C GLU A 52 -7.88 5.54 6.33
N SER A 53 -7.24 4.53 5.73
CA SER A 53 -6.55 3.47 6.48
C SER A 53 -5.42 4.04 7.35
N GLU A 54 -4.63 4.99 6.84
CA GLU A 54 -3.52 5.61 7.57
C GLU A 54 -3.98 6.28 8.88
N ARG A 55 -5.18 6.86 8.91
CA ARG A 55 -5.72 7.51 10.11
C ARG A 55 -6.02 6.53 11.25
N LEU A 56 -6.11 5.24 10.94
CA LEU A 56 -6.35 4.15 11.89
C LEU A 56 -5.06 3.39 12.24
N GLU A 57 -3.94 3.68 11.55
CA GLU A 57 -2.66 3.02 11.78
C GLU A 57 -1.95 3.56 13.02
N GLU A 58 -1.32 2.68 13.79
CA GLU A 58 -0.45 3.08 14.89
C GLU A 58 0.85 3.68 14.35
N VAL A 59 1.16 4.91 14.76
CA VAL A 59 2.42 5.57 14.44
C VAL A 59 3.46 5.18 15.48
N PHE A 60 4.43 4.35 15.07
CA PHE A 60 5.54 3.97 15.93
C PHE A 60 6.71 4.95 15.76
N PRO A 61 7.29 5.50 16.84
CA PRO A 61 8.43 6.43 16.75
C PRO A 61 9.66 5.90 15.99
N LYS A 62 9.80 4.57 15.88
CA LYS A 62 10.89 3.89 15.17
C LYS A 62 10.54 3.50 13.73
N ARG A 63 9.30 3.72 13.29
CA ARG A 63 8.86 3.48 11.91
C ARG A 63 8.46 4.82 11.30
N PRO A 64 9.27 5.36 10.39
CA PRO A 64 9.02 6.70 9.84
C PRO A 64 7.76 6.74 8.97
N ASN A 65 7.33 5.58 8.43
CA ASN A 65 6.24 5.48 7.48
C ASN A 65 5.34 4.32 7.90
N THR A 66 4.04 4.51 7.72
CA THR A 66 3.06 3.45 7.86
C THR A 66 2.80 2.78 6.50
N PRO A 67 2.24 1.56 6.44
CA PRO A 67 1.96 0.87 5.18
C PRO A 67 1.10 1.71 4.24
N SER A 68 0.04 2.34 4.74
CA SER A 68 -0.84 3.15 3.91
C SER A 68 -0.14 4.39 3.36
N ARG A 69 0.72 5.05 4.15
CA ARG A 69 1.54 6.19 3.68
C ARG A 69 2.41 5.82 2.48
N VAL A 70 3.02 4.64 2.49
CA VAL A 70 3.83 4.16 1.36
C VAL A 70 3.00 4.10 0.08
N TYR A 71 1.76 3.60 0.15
CA TYR A 71 0.90 3.53 -1.03
C TYR A 71 0.31 4.88 -1.46
N VAL A 72 0.11 5.83 -0.54
CA VAL A 72 -0.22 7.22 -0.90
C VAL A 72 0.86 7.80 -1.82
N GLU A 73 2.13 7.68 -1.43
CA GLU A 73 3.27 8.16 -2.23
C GLU A 73 3.34 7.47 -3.60
N ARG A 74 3.09 6.15 -3.65
CA ARG A 74 3.06 5.39 -4.91
C ARG A 74 1.92 5.80 -5.83
N CYS A 75 0.73 6.09 -5.28
CA CYS A 75 -0.40 6.60 -6.05
C CYS A 75 -0.06 7.94 -6.70
N ASP A 76 0.56 8.85 -5.94
CA ASP A 76 1.00 10.14 -6.47
C ASP A 76 2.04 9.97 -7.59
N TYR A 77 3.00 9.04 -7.41
CA TYR A 77 3.99 8.71 -8.43
C TYR A 77 3.36 8.15 -9.70
N PHE A 78 2.51 7.12 -9.61
CA PHE A 78 1.91 6.47 -10.78
C PHE A 78 0.83 7.31 -11.45
N LYS A 79 0.20 8.24 -10.72
CA LYS A 79 -0.64 9.26 -11.34
C LYS A 79 0.17 10.18 -12.26
N ALA A 80 1.37 10.57 -11.83
CA ALA A 80 2.29 11.37 -12.65
C ALA A 80 3.04 10.55 -13.71
N ASN A 81 3.26 9.26 -13.46
CA ASN A 81 4.02 8.33 -14.29
C ASN A 81 3.23 7.04 -14.51
N PRO A 82 2.16 7.03 -15.33
CA PRO A 82 1.31 5.86 -15.50
C PRO A 82 2.12 4.64 -15.98
N PRO A 83 1.97 3.46 -15.35
CA PRO A 83 2.78 2.29 -15.65
C PRO A 83 2.34 1.56 -16.94
N GLY A 84 1.20 1.94 -17.52
CA GLY A 84 0.63 1.34 -18.72
C GLY A 84 -0.27 0.14 -18.44
N ASP A 85 -0.94 -0.36 -19.48
CA ASP A 85 -1.97 -1.40 -19.35
C ASP A 85 -1.40 -2.77 -18.98
N ASP A 86 -0.14 -3.04 -19.32
CA ASP A 86 0.55 -4.32 -19.04
C ASP A 86 1.19 -4.37 -17.65
N TRP A 87 0.88 -3.40 -16.79
CA TRP A 87 1.46 -3.33 -15.45
C TRP A 87 0.94 -4.44 -14.53
N ASP A 88 1.87 -5.14 -13.89
CA ASP A 88 1.62 -6.32 -13.05
C ASP A 88 1.30 -5.98 -11.58
N GLY A 89 1.16 -4.70 -11.25
CA GLY A 89 0.93 -4.23 -9.88
C GLY A 89 2.21 -4.03 -9.07
N SER A 90 3.39 -4.28 -9.67
CA SER A 90 4.68 -4.15 -8.97
C SER A 90 5.12 -2.70 -8.78
N TRP A 91 5.74 -2.43 -7.65
CA TRP A 91 6.47 -1.18 -7.43
C TRP A 91 7.94 -1.39 -7.73
N THR A 92 8.45 -0.74 -8.77
CA THR A 92 9.89 -0.70 -9.05
C THR A 92 10.37 0.74 -8.98
N LEU A 93 11.19 1.04 -7.97
CA LEU A 93 11.92 2.31 -7.91
C LEU A 93 12.99 2.28 -9.00
N THR A 94 12.72 2.84 -10.16
CA THR A 94 13.76 3.17 -11.15
C THR A 94 14.47 4.45 -10.71
N ALA A 95 15.17 4.40 -9.58
CA ALA A 95 16.16 5.41 -9.24
C ALA A 95 17.54 4.81 -9.50
N LYS A 96 18.24 5.38 -10.50
CA LYS A 96 19.68 5.19 -10.71
C LYS A 96 20.47 5.93 -9.64
#